data_AF-A0A7W1H1N8-F1
#
_entry.id   AF-A0A7W1H1N8-F1
#
_cell.length_a   1.000
_cell.length_b   1.000
_cell.length_c   1.000
_cell.angle_alpha   90.00
_cell.angle_beta   90.00
_cell.angle_gamma   90.00
#
_symmetry.space_group_name_H-M   'P 1'
#
loop_
_entity.id
_entity.type
_entity.pdbx_description
1 polymer ?
#
loop_
_entity_poly.entity_id
_entity_poly.type
_entity_poly.pdbx_seq_one_letter_code
_entity_poly.pdbx_strand_id
1 'polypeptide(L)'
;GMELGNAFTEINDAEEQLARFEAQSEHVEGERADPDYVEALSYGMPPTGGLGLGIDRLTMLLSGRDTIRDVILFPALRQAG
;
A
#
# COMPACT_ATOMS: atom_id res chain seq x y z
N GLY A 1 1.18 -18.05 6.75
CA GLY A 1 2.33 -17.17 6.46
C GLY A 1 1.94 -15.74 6.79
N MET A 2 2.91 -14.88 7.07
CA MET A 2 2.69 -13.45 7.30
C MET A 2 3.29 -12.68 6.14
N GLU A 3 2.51 -11.81 5.50
CA GLU A 3 3.03 -10.92 4.45
C GLU A 3 3.91 -9.84 5.09
N LEU A 4 5.21 -9.84 4.76
CA LEU A 4 6.19 -8.87 5.27
C LEU A 4 6.30 -7.63 4.38
N GLY A 5 5.94 -7.76 3.11
CA GLY A 5 5.99 -6.67 2.16
C GLY A 5 5.41 -7.06 0.82
N ASN A 6 5.22 -6.04 0.00
CA ASN A 6 4.76 -6.12 -1.37
C ASN A 6 5.72 -5.33 -2.26
N ALA A 7 5.98 -5.82 -3.47
CA ALA A 7 6.85 -5.16 -4.43
C ALA A 7 6.37 -5.40 -5.85
N PHE A 8 6.57 -4.41 -6.71
CA PHE A 8 6.19 -4.46 -8.12
C PHE A 8 7.04 -3.50 -8.94
N THR A 9 7.13 -3.78 -10.24
CA THR A 9 7.54 -2.74 -11.21
C THR A 9 6.40 -1.74 -11.29
N GLU A 10 6.73 -0.46 -11.14
CA GLU A 10 5.75 0.61 -11.20
C GLU A 10 5.15 0.73 -12.59
N ILE A 11 3.86 1.04 -12.64
CA ILE A 11 3.19 1.41 -13.88
C ILE A 11 3.55 2.85 -14.17
N ASN A 12 4.26 3.06 -15.26
CA ASN A 12 4.72 4.39 -15.67
C ASN A 12 4.03 4.90 -16.95
N ASP A 13 3.06 4.14 -17.48
CA ASP A 13 2.18 4.58 -18.56
C ASP A 13 0.94 5.28 -17.99
N ALA A 14 0.74 6.54 -18.38
CA ALA A 14 -0.33 7.37 -17.84
C ALA A 14 -1.73 6.93 -18.32
N GLU A 15 -1.86 6.46 -19.57
CA GLU A 15 -3.15 6.01 -20.12
C GLU A 15 -3.57 4.69 -19.46
N GLU A 16 -2.62 3.76 -19.28
CA GLU A 16 -2.86 2.52 -18.55
C GLU A 16 -3.28 2.79 -17.10
N GLN A 17 -2.58 3.71 -16.41
CA GLN A 17 -2.92 4.04 -15.03
C GLN A 17 -4.30 4.66 -14.91
N LEU A 18 -4.70 5.53 -15.84
CA LEU A 18 -6.04 6.12 -15.87
C LEU A 18 -7.12 5.04 -16.06
N ALA A 19 -6.94 4.14 -17.03
CA ALA A 19 -7.88 3.04 -17.27
C ALA A 19 -8.04 2.13 -16.04
N ARG A 20 -6.95 1.89 -15.29
CA ARG A 20 -6.99 1.14 -14.03
C ARG A 20 -7.76 1.87 -12.94
N PHE A 21 -7.57 3.18 -12.79
CA PHE A 21 -8.35 3.97 -11.84
C PHE A 21 -9.84 3.98 -12.18
N GLU A 22 -10.21 4.11 -13.45
CA GLU A 22 -11.60 4.06 -13.89
C GLU A 22 -12.23 2.71 -13.55
N ALA A 23 -11.58 1.60 -13.91
CA ALA A 23 -12.04 0.25 -13.58
C ALA A 23 -12.17 0.03 -12.06
N GLN A 24 -11.24 0.57 -11.28
CA GLN A 24 -11.26 0.43 -9.82
C GLN A 24 -12.43 1.22 -9.20
N SER A 25 -12.74 2.41 -9.72
CA SER A 25 -13.86 3.24 -9.27
C SER A 25 -15.24 2.59 -9.49
N GLU A 26 -15.35 1.67 -10.45
CA GLU A 26 -16.57 0.88 -10.68
C GLU A 26 -16.75 -0.25 -9.65
N HIS A 27 -15.67 -0.67 -9.00
CA HIS A 27 -15.66 -1.84 -8.11
C HIS A 27 -15.51 -1.50 -6.63
N VAL A 28 -14.95 -0.34 -6.30
CA VAL A 28 -14.64 0.05 -4.92
C VAL A 28 -15.25 1.41 -4.59
N GLU A 29 -16.24 1.40 -3.70
CA GLU A 29 -16.91 2.62 -3.26
C GLU A 29 -15.93 3.55 -2.54
N GLY A 30 -15.79 4.78 -3.03
CA GLY A 30 -14.92 5.80 -2.46
C GLY A 30 -13.54 5.91 -3.09
N GLU A 31 -13.14 4.96 -3.95
CA GLU A 31 -11.93 5.10 -4.76
C GLU A 31 -12.24 5.91 -6.02
N ARG A 32 -11.42 6.93 -6.28
CA ARG A 32 -11.56 7.86 -7.41
C ARG A 32 -10.24 7.97 -8.13
N ALA A 33 -10.29 8.26 -9.42
CA ALA A 33 -9.10 8.61 -10.17
C ALA A 33 -8.40 9.83 -9.55
N ASP A 34 -7.08 9.79 -9.53
CA ASP A 34 -6.21 10.90 -9.14
C ASP A 34 -5.66 11.54 -10.43
N PRO A 35 -6.29 12.62 -10.93
CA PRO A 35 -5.88 13.25 -12.19
C PRO A 35 -4.49 13.89 -12.08
N ASP A 36 -4.10 14.38 -10.90
CA ASP A 36 -2.80 15.01 -10.67
C ASP A 36 -1.68 13.96 -10.75
N TYR A 37 -1.93 12.75 -10.22
CA TYR A 37 -1.00 11.62 -10.36
C TYR A 37 -0.84 11.17 -11.82
N VAL A 38 -1.94 11.08 -12.58
CA VAL A 38 -1.90 10.73 -14.00
C VAL A 38 -1.17 11.80 -14.82
N GLU A 39 -1.42 13.09 -14.52
CA GLU A 39 -0.69 14.19 -15.15
C GLU A 39 0.82 14.07 -14.86
N ALA A 40 1.20 13.79 -13.61
CA ALA A 40 2.60 13.58 -13.23
C ALA A 40 3.26 12.47 -14.05
N LEU A 41 2.58 11.33 -14.25
CA LEU A 41 3.08 10.22 -15.07
C LEU A 41 3.31 10.62 -16.53
N SER A 42 2.46 11.50 -17.07
CA SER A 42 2.53 11.95 -18.47
C SER A 42 3.80 12.73 -18.79
N TYR A 43 4.45 13.34 -17.79
CA TYR A 43 5.75 13.99 -17.95
C TYR A 43 6.93 13.00 -18.08
N GLY A 44 6.69 11.70 -17.89
CA GLY A 44 7.65 10.63 -18.15
C GLY A 44 8.33 10.11 -16.88
N MET A 45 7.64 9.23 -16.15
CA MET A 45 8.24 8.47 -15.06
C MET A 45 9.21 7.39 -15.60
N PRO A 46 10.49 7.38 -15.17
CA PRO A 46 11.43 6.34 -15.57
C PRO A 46 10.98 4.94 -15.14
N PRO A 47 11.49 3.86 -15.75
CA PRO A 47 11.29 2.51 -15.25
C PRO A 47 11.72 2.42 -13.78
N THR A 48 10.75 2.15 -12.89
CA THR A 48 10.93 2.23 -11.43
C THR A 48 10.35 0.97 -10.78
N GLY A 49 10.85 0.62 -9.59
CA GLY A 49 10.27 -0.42 -8.76
C GLY A 49 9.86 0.12 -7.40
N GLY A 50 8.71 -0.31 -6.91
CA GLY A 50 8.18 -0.01 -5.58
C GLY A 50 8.34 -1.18 -4.61
N LEU A 51 8.55 -0.87 -3.34
CA LEU A 51 8.57 -1.83 -2.23
C LEU A 51 7.91 -1.21 -1.01
N GLY A 52 6.89 -1.89 -0.48
CA GLY A 52 6.32 -1.64 0.83
C GLY A 52 6.74 -2.73 1.81
N LEU A 53 7.17 -2.35 3.02
CA LEU A 53 7.48 -3.27 4.12
C LEU A 53 6.61 -2.96 5.34
N GLY A 54 6.02 -4.00 5.92
CA GLY A 54 5.29 -3.90 7.18
C GLY A 54 6.27 -3.89 8.35
N ILE A 55 6.59 -2.72 8.88
CA ILE A 55 7.59 -2.57 9.97
C ILE A 55 7.18 -3.31 11.25
N ASP A 56 5.90 -3.27 11.64
CA ASP A 56 5.42 -4.01 12.81
C ASP A 56 5.58 -5.51 12.62
N ARG A 57 5.23 -6.02 11.43
CA ARG A 57 5.35 -7.45 11.07
C ARG A 57 6.81 -7.89 10.99
N LEU A 58 7.68 -7.06 10.43
CA LEU A 58 9.13 -7.27 10.46
C LEU A 58 9.63 -7.33 11.91
N THR A 59 9.18 -6.43 12.77
CA THR A 59 9.56 -6.39 14.19
C THR A 59 9.06 -7.62 14.93
N MET A 60 7.83 -8.06 14.67
CA MET A 60 7.27 -9.32 15.19
C MET A 60 8.14 -10.52 14.83
N LEU A 61 8.54 -10.63 13.56
CA LEU A 61 9.43 -11.70 13.10
C LEU A 61 10.79 -11.65 13.81
N LEU A 62 11.43 -10.48 13.87
CA LEU A 62 12.75 -10.31 14.47
C LEU A 62 12.75 -10.54 15.99
N SER A 63 11.61 -10.33 16.65
CA SER A 63 11.45 -10.48 18.10
C SER A 63 10.73 -11.76 18.52
N GLY A 64 10.35 -12.62 17.57
CA GLY A 64 9.64 -13.88 17.83
C GLY A 64 8.28 -13.69 18.48
N ARG A 65 7.55 -12.63 18.10
CA ARG A 65 6.21 -12.31 18.63
C ARG A 65 5.12 -12.70 17.63
N ASP A 66 4.06 -13.32 18.13
CA ASP A 66 2.93 -13.77 17.31
C ASP A 66 1.79 -12.74 17.24
N THR A 67 1.84 -11.67 18.05
CA THR A 67 0.83 -10.60 18.06
C THR A 67 1.46 -9.22 17.87
N ILE A 68 0.81 -8.39 17.03
CA ILE A 68 1.25 -7.02 16.75
C ILE A 68 1.22 -6.12 17.99
N ARG A 69 0.37 -6.46 18.97
CA ARG A 69 0.28 -5.71 20.23
C ARG A 69 1.53 -5.79 21.08
N ASP A 70 2.36 -6.81 20.89
CA ASP A 70 3.61 -7.00 21.64
C ASP A 70 4.75 -6.12 21.10
N VAL A 71 4.58 -5.52 19.92
CA VAL A 71 5.61 -4.69 19.27
C VAL A 71 5.21 -3.22 19.12
N ILE A 72 3.98 -2.86 19.50
CA ILE A 72 3.48 -1.48 19.54
C ILE A 72 3.41 -1.03 21.00
N LEU A 73 4.05 0.10 21.35
CA LEU A 73 4.10 0.61 22.72
C LEU A 73 2.70 0.86 23.34
N PHE A 74 1.79 1.43 22.56
CA PHE A 74 0.43 1.77 22.97
C PHE A 74 -0.56 1.27 21.92
N PRO A 75 -0.88 -0.04 21.90
CA PRO A 75 -1.73 -0.61 20.86
C PRO A 75 -3.18 -0.17 21.04
N ALA A 76 -3.94 -0.18 19.95
CA ALA A 76 -5.39 -0.01 20.04
C ALA A 76 -6.03 -1.13 20.88
N LEU A 77 -6.70 -0.74 21.97
CA LEU A 77 -7.41 -1.63 22.88
C LEU A 77 -8.93 -1.45 22.69
N ARG A 78 -9.70 -2.52 22.96
CA ARG A 78 -11.15 -2.38 23.07
C ARG A 78 -11.46 -1.52 24.30
N GLN A 79 -12.43 -0.63 24.18
CA GLN A 79 -12.95 0.10 25.34
C GLN A 79 -13.49 -0.90 26.37
N ALA A 80 -13.22 -0.63 27.66
CA ALA A 80 -13.90 -1.35 28.73
C ALA A 80 -15.38 -0.95 28.67
N GLY A 81 -16.25 -1.95 28.48
CA GLY A 81 -17.70 -1.76 28.59
C GLY A 81 -18.14 -1.54 30.03
#